data_AF-A0A8H6JCA4-F1
#
_entry.id   AF-A0A8H6JCA4-F1
#
_cell.length_a   1.000
_cell.length_b   1.000
_cell.length_c   1.000
_cell.angle_alpha   90.00
_cell.angle_beta   90.00
_cell.angle_gamma   90.00
#
_symmetry.space_group_name_H-M   'P 1'
#
loop_
_entity.id
_entity.type
_entity.pdbx_description
1 polymer ?
#
loop_
_entity_poly.entity_id
_entity_poly.type
_entity_poly.pdbx_seq_one_letter_code
_entity_poly.pdbx_strand_id
1 'polypeptide(L)'
;EALEHTIADNPPRSEYSSEQCRGRFRGPTALAYLFLKLSVRHTALGVQGVSLRDWAGRFMAAKREGRDSAPCGLACESVSYWAVQTMIDESNATRFRTELERLTGEDGHPHELPFGYAGLLYMIRSVEKWRPEISSQLSTLKARIVEKLLGAGPHWTWRDKRYIGAVHGDIGILTQLLLTDAKLATNSMVRNSLDRLLVLQRDDGNWNTKDDDDARYDGLVQVCHGAPGFVLSLMRIQRLFPDMDDRIEKAIDMARQAIWKLGLLRKEPCICHGILGNAL
;
A
#
# COMPACT_ATOMS: atom_id res chain seq x y z
N GLU A 1 0.61 -19.99 -17.79
CA GLU A 1 2.06 -19.74 -17.81
C GLU A 1 2.59 -18.91 -16.63
N ALA A 2 2.42 -17.58 -16.55
CA ALA A 2 3.06 -16.78 -15.47
C ALA A 2 2.72 -17.24 -14.03
N LEU A 3 1.45 -17.60 -13.79
CA LEU A 3 1.03 -18.16 -12.49
C LEU A 3 1.57 -19.57 -12.24
N GLU A 4 1.79 -20.36 -13.29
CA GLU A 4 2.39 -21.70 -13.18
C GLU A 4 3.86 -21.59 -12.78
N HIS A 5 4.63 -20.70 -13.41
CA HIS A 5 6.01 -20.41 -13.01
C HIS A 5 6.07 -19.89 -11.57
N THR A 6 5.16 -18.98 -11.20
CA THR A 6 5.09 -18.46 -9.82
C THR A 6 4.91 -19.58 -8.79
N ILE A 7 4.02 -20.55 -9.06
CA ILE A 7 3.79 -21.70 -8.17
C ILE A 7 4.98 -22.67 -8.19
N ALA A 8 5.58 -22.91 -9.36
CA ALA A 8 6.73 -23.80 -9.49
C ALA A 8 7.96 -23.28 -8.72
N ASP A 9 8.23 -21.97 -8.81
CA ASP A 9 9.35 -21.32 -8.12
C ASP A 9 9.09 -21.13 -6.63
N ASN A 10 7.82 -21.02 -6.24
CA ASN A 10 7.40 -20.75 -4.86
C ASN A 10 6.28 -21.71 -4.43
N PRO A 11 6.53 -23.03 -4.36
CA PRO A 11 5.49 -23.98 -4.01
C PRO A 11 5.04 -23.77 -2.55
N PRO A 12 3.73 -23.91 -2.24
CA PRO A 12 3.25 -23.87 -0.87
C PRO A 12 4.01 -24.88 0.01
N ARG A 13 4.50 -24.40 1.16
CA ARG A 13 5.21 -25.20 2.16
C ARG A 13 4.31 -25.50 3.36
N SER A 14 4.69 -26.45 4.19
CA SER A 14 4.06 -26.64 5.51
C SER A 14 4.41 -25.52 6.50
N GLU A 15 5.54 -24.85 6.27
CA GLU A 15 6.14 -23.88 7.19
C GLU A 15 7.02 -22.88 6.43
N TYR A 16 7.05 -21.63 6.90
CA TYR A 16 7.88 -20.56 6.37
C TYR A 16 8.64 -19.86 7.50
N SER A 17 9.91 -19.57 7.25
CA SER A 17 10.76 -18.82 8.18
C SER A 17 10.43 -17.32 8.18
N SER A 18 10.88 -16.61 9.21
CA SER A 18 10.73 -15.16 9.32
C SER A 18 11.39 -14.40 8.16
N GLU A 19 12.40 -14.95 7.48
CA GLU A 19 13.06 -14.33 6.32
C GLU A 19 12.21 -14.40 5.04
N GLN A 20 11.43 -15.47 4.91
CA GLN A 20 10.53 -15.72 3.79
C GLN A 20 9.23 -14.93 3.91
N CYS A 21 8.87 -14.54 5.13
CA CYS A 21 7.69 -13.77 5.44
C CYS A 21 7.98 -12.27 5.38
N ARG A 22 7.28 -11.52 4.53
CA ARG A 22 7.39 -10.06 4.38
C ARG A 22 6.03 -9.42 4.10
N GLY A 23 4.98 -9.92 4.77
CA GLY A 23 3.63 -9.41 4.69
C GLY A 23 3.08 -9.40 3.26
N ARG A 24 2.67 -8.21 2.78
CA ARG A 24 2.11 -7.99 1.45
C ARG A 24 3.16 -7.68 0.37
N PHE A 25 4.45 -7.56 0.69
CA PHE A 25 5.49 -7.22 -0.30
C PHE A 25 6.04 -8.44 -1.04
N ARG A 26 6.38 -9.48 -0.30
CA ARG A 26 6.88 -10.75 -0.85
C ARG A 26 6.59 -11.89 0.12
N GLY A 27 6.68 -13.11 -0.38
CA GLY A 27 6.48 -14.31 0.43
C GLY A 27 5.05 -14.85 0.35
N PRO A 28 4.71 -15.82 1.22
CA PRO A 28 3.50 -16.62 1.06
C PRO A 28 2.22 -15.80 1.20
N THR A 29 2.19 -14.83 2.12
CA THR A 29 1.01 -13.98 2.35
C THR A 29 0.77 -13.00 1.19
N ALA A 30 1.83 -12.49 0.57
CA ALA A 30 1.74 -11.68 -0.65
C ALA A 30 1.21 -12.50 -1.85
N LEU A 31 1.72 -13.72 -2.03
CA LEU A 31 1.24 -14.66 -3.05
C LEU A 31 -0.24 -15.02 -2.82
N ALA A 32 -0.60 -15.41 -1.60
CA ALA A 32 -2.00 -15.70 -1.26
C ALA A 32 -2.92 -14.53 -1.60
N TYR A 33 -2.51 -13.31 -1.27
CA TYR A 33 -3.29 -12.12 -1.61
C TYR A 33 -3.41 -11.92 -3.13
N LEU A 34 -2.34 -12.12 -3.90
CA LEU A 34 -2.38 -12.05 -5.37
C LEU A 34 -3.39 -13.05 -5.94
N PHE A 35 -3.29 -14.32 -5.56
CA PHE A 35 -4.20 -15.39 -5.99
C PHE A 35 -5.65 -15.09 -5.60
N LEU A 36 -5.87 -14.61 -4.38
CA LEU A 36 -7.19 -14.22 -3.90
C LEU A 36 -7.76 -13.07 -4.75
N LYS A 37 -6.97 -12.02 -5.02
CA LYS A 37 -7.38 -10.89 -5.87
C LYS A 37 -7.71 -11.30 -7.30
N LEU A 38 -6.93 -12.21 -7.88
CA LEU A 38 -7.17 -12.71 -9.23
C LEU A 38 -8.42 -13.61 -9.28
N SER A 39 -8.70 -14.38 -8.23
CA SER A 39 -9.87 -15.29 -8.19
C SER A 39 -11.21 -14.58 -8.38
N VAL A 40 -11.34 -13.33 -7.91
CA VAL A 40 -12.56 -12.52 -8.10
C VAL A 40 -12.66 -11.93 -9.51
N ARG A 41 -11.52 -11.66 -10.14
CA ARG A 41 -11.48 -11.01 -11.46
C ARG A 41 -11.51 -12.03 -12.60
N HIS A 42 -11.04 -13.25 -12.35
CA HIS A 42 -10.89 -14.34 -13.30
C HIS A 42 -11.43 -15.63 -12.66
N THR A 43 -12.75 -15.72 -12.48
CA THR A 43 -13.41 -16.78 -11.71
C THR A 43 -13.25 -18.19 -12.31
N ALA A 44 -13.09 -18.29 -13.63
CA ALA A 44 -12.86 -19.56 -14.33
C ALA A 44 -11.37 -19.94 -14.43
N LEU A 45 -10.45 -19.05 -14.03
CA LEU A 45 -9.02 -19.33 -14.14
C LEU A 45 -8.61 -20.31 -13.03
N GLY A 46 -7.96 -21.39 -13.45
CA GLY A 46 -7.31 -22.35 -12.56
C GLY A 46 -5.87 -22.57 -13.00
N VAL A 47 -5.04 -23.05 -12.09
CA VAL A 47 -3.66 -23.44 -12.37
C VAL A 47 -3.48 -24.87 -11.91
N GLN A 48 -3.02 -25.74 -12.81
CA GLN A 48 -2.88 -27.18 -12.54
C GLN A 48 -4.19 -27.84 -12.04
N GLY A 49 -5.34 -27.42 -12.59
CA GLY A 49 -6.66 -27.93 -12.19
C GLY A 49 -7.17 -27.44 -10.83
N VAL A 50 -6.44 -26.55 -10.16
CA VAL A 50 -6.80 -26.01 -8.84
C VAL A 50 -7.23 -24.55 -8.99
N SER A 51 -8.31 -24.16 -8.30
CA SER A 51 -8.81 -22.77 -8.36
C SER A 51 -7.81 -21.80 -7.72
N LEU A 52 -7.81 -20.54 -8.15
CA LEU A 52 -6.94 -19.52 -7.55
C LEU A 52 -7.27 -19.28 -6.06
N ARG A 53 -8.53 -19.45 -5.65
CA ARG A 53 -8.92 -19.32 -4.24
C ARG A 53 -8.33 -20.46 -3.40
N ASP A 54 -8.31 -21.68 -3.92
CA ASP A 54 -7.69 -22.81 -3.24
C ASP A 54 -6.17 -22.65 -3.16
N TRP A 55 -5.52 -22.13 -4.21
CA TRP A 55 -4.10 -21.76 -4.14
C TRP A 55 -3.83 -20.73 -3.05
N ALA A 56 -4.66 -19.70 -2.93
CA ALA A 56 -4.54 -18.74 -1.82
C ALA A 56 -4.65 -19.45 -0.46
N GLY A 57 -5.62 -20.36 -0.29
CA GLY A 57 -5.76 -21.18 0.90
C GLY A 57 -4.51 -22.01 1.22
N ARG A 58 -3.88 -22.64 0.21
CA ARG A 58 -2.66 -23.44 0.39
C ARG A 58 -1.48 -22.62 0.92
N PHE A 59 -1.26 -21.40 0.40
CA PHE A 59 -0.22 -20.50 0.93
C PHE A 59 -0.51 -20.03 2.36
N MET A 60 -1.80 -19.90 2.71
CA MET A 60 -2.23 -19.46 4.03
C MET A 60 -2.29 -20.58 5.08
N ALA A 61 -2.33 -21.85 4.67
CA ALA A 61 -2.36 -23.00 5.58
C ALA A 61 -1.02 -23.26 6.31
N ALA A 62 0.08 -22.74 5.78
CA ALA A 62 1.42 -22.98 6.31
C ALA A 62 1.66 -22.27 7.65
N LYS A 63 2.46 -22.87 8.53
CA LYS A 63 2.94 -22.22 9.75
C LYS A 63 3.86 -21.04 9.42
N ARG A 64 3.89 -20.07 10.33
CA ARG A 64 4.78 -18.89 10.30
C ARG A 64 5.69 -18.97 11.52
N GLU A 65 6.99 -19.12 11.30
CA GLU A 65 7.96 -19.17 12.40
C GLU A 65 8.60 -17.80 12.66
N GLY A 66 8.97 -17.60 13.93
CA GLY A 66 9.75 -16.44 14.36
C GLY A 66 8.91 -15.18 14.58
N ARG A 67 9.63 -14.06 14.73
CA ARG A 67 9.02 -12.74 14.94
C ARG A 67 8.67 -12.09 13.60
N ASP A 68 7.82 -11.08 13.69
CA ASP A 68 7.46 -10.25 12.55
C ASP A 68 8.68 -9.68 11.84
N SER A 69 8.61 -9.73 10.51
CA SER A 69 9.68 -9.26 9.65
C SER A 69 9.83 -7.73 9.60
N ALA A 70 8.76 -7.05 10.02
CA ALA A 70 8.65 -5.60 10.11
C ALA A 70 7.72 -5.28 11.29
N PRO A 71 7.99 -4.18 12.01
CA PRO A 71 7.29 -3.88 13.25
C PRO A 71 5.81 -3.53 13.04
N CYS A 72 5.44 -2.95 11.90
CA CYS A 72 4.08 -2.55 11.55
C CYS A 72 3.92 -2.44 10.01
N GLY A 73 2.76 -1.98 9.54
CA GLY A 73 2.48 -1.72 8.13
C GLY A 73 2.33 -2.96 7.26
N LEU A 74 2.34 -2.76 5.94
CA LEU A 74 2.15 -3.82 4.95
C LEU A 74 3.23 -4.91 4.97
N ALA A 75 4.42 -4.63 5.49
CA ALA A 75 5.50 -5.59 5.59
C ALA A 75 5.38 -6.47 6.85
N CYS A 76 4.58 -6.07 7.84
CA CYS A 76 4.36 -6.85 9.06
C CYS A 76 3.57 -8.12 8.72
N GLU A 77 4.15 -9.28 9.02
CA GLU A 77 3.60 -10.57 8.59
C GLU A 77 2.33 -10.92 9.35
N SER A 78 2.33 -10.80 10.68
CA SER A 78 1.23 -11.18 11.57
C SER A 78 -0.10 -10.51 11.16
N VAL A 79 -0.09 -9.18 11.07
CA VAL A 79 -1.28 -8.41 10.67
C VAL A 79 -1.65 -8.64 9.20
N SER A 80 -0.67 -8.80 8.30
CA SER A 80 -0.93 -9.09 6.89
C SER A 80 -1.55 -10.47 6.69
N TYR A 81 -1.06 -11.45 7.44
CA TYR A 81 -1.51 -12.84 7.43
C TYR A 81 -2.96 -12.90 7.90
N TRP A 82 -3.26 -12.30 9.06
CA TRP A 82 -4.63 -12.29 9.56
C TRP A 82 -5.56 -11.46 8.69
N ALA A 83 -5.10 -10.37 8.08
CA ALA A 83 -5.89 -9.65 7.09
C ALA A 83 -6.29 -10.54 5.90
N VAL A 84 -5.36 -11.33 5.34
CA VAL A 84 -5.68 -12.27 4.23
C VAL A 84 -6.57 -13.42 4.72
N GLN A 85 -6.30 -13.98 5.90
CA GLN A 85 -7.15 -15.03 6.50
C GLN A 85 -8.59 -14.53 6.64
N THR A 86 -8.79 -13.31 7.15
CA THR A 86 -10.13 -12.71 7.27
C THR A 86 -10.79 -12.47 5.91
N MET A 87 -10.04 -12.06 4.88
CA MET A 87 -10.58 -11.97 3.51
C MET A 87 -11.02 -13.33 2.94
N ILE A 88 -10.43 -14.44 3.40
CA ILE A 88 -10.79 -15.81 2.99
C ILE A 88 -11.98 -16.32 3.81
N ASP A 89 -11.96 -16.10 5.12
CA ASP A 89 -12.94 -16.56 6.11
C ASP A 89 -13.11 -15.53 7.23
N GLU A 90 -14.34 -15.01 7.35
CA GLU A 90 -14.72 -13.97 8.32
C GLU A 90 -14.50 -14.38 9.78
N SER A 91 -14.49 -15.69 10.08
CA SER A 91 -14.29 -16.21 11.44
C SER A 91 -12.95 -15.76 12.05
N ASN A 92 -11.97 -15.39 11.21
CA ASN A 92 -10.67 -14.88 11.62
C ASN A 92 -10.66 -13.39 11.99
N ALA A 93 -11.78 -12.68 11.88
CA ALA A 93 -11.86 -11.23 12.14
C ALA A 93 -11.36 -10.83 13.53
N THR A 94 -11.66 -11.63 14.58
CA THR A 94 -11.18 -11.36 15.94
C THR A 94 -9.65 -11.37 16.01
N ARG A 95 -8.98 -12.30 15.33
CA ARG A 95 -7.51 -12.38 15.33
C ARG A 95 -6.87 -11.21 14.60
N PHE A 96 -7.45 -10.82 13.46
CA PHE A 96 -7.03 -9.61 12.76
C PHE A 96 -7.20 -8.35 13.62
N ARG A 97 -8.33 -8.23 14.33
CA ARG A 97 -8.58 -7.13 15.25
C ARG A 97 -7.57 -7.10 16.39
N THR A 98 -7.23 -8.25 16.98
CA THR A 98 -6.22 -8.34 18.05
C THR A 98 -4.84 -7.87 17.59
N GLU A 99 -4.39 -8.23 16.38
CA GLU A 99 -3.12 -7.70 15.86
C GLU A 99 -3.18 -6.18 15.61
N LEU A 100 -4.30 -5.68 15.10
CA LEU A 100 -4.49 -4.24 14.93
C LEU A 100 -4.50 -3.51 16.28
N GLU A 101 -5.15 -4.05 17.31
CA GLU A 101 -5.17 -3.51 18.67
C GLU A 101 -3.75 -3.43 19.25
N ARG A 102 -2.96 -4.50 19.10
CA ARG A 102 -1.56 -4.54 19.53
C ARG A 102 -0.73 -3.46 18.82
N LEU A 103 -0.74 -3.44 17.50
CA LEU A 103 0.05 -2.50 16.69
C LEU A 103 -0.38 -1.04 16.87
N THR A 104 -1.67 -0.79 17.11
CA THR A 104 -2.19 0.55 17.37
C THR A 104 -1.90 1.01 18.81
N GLY A 105 -1.74 0.06 19.74
CA GLY A 105 -1.36 0.33 21.13
C GLY A 105 0.13 0.61 21.32
N GLU A 106 0.98 0.10 20.43
CA GLU A 106 2.41 0.39 20.41
C GLU A 106 2.68 1.81 19.88
N ASP A 107 3.73 2.46 20.39
CA ASP A 107 4.23 3.74 19.90
C ASP A 107 5.57 3.55 19.18
N GLY A 108 5.97 4.55 18.38
CA GLY A 108 7.25 4.53 17.66
C GLY A 108 7.22 3.83 16.29
N HIS A 109 6.08 3.30 15.87
CA HIS A 109 5.91 2.85 14.48
C HIS A 109 5.98 4.03 13.50
N PRO A 110 6.55 3.84 12.29
CA PRO A 110 6.47 4.81 11.22
C PRO A 110 5.02 5.15 10.82
N HIS A 111 4.87 6.15 9.96
CA HIS A 111 3.56 6.57 9.45
C HIS A 111 3.29 6.10 8.02
N GLU A 112 4.35 5.70 7.30
CA GLU A 112 4.29 5.32 5.89
C GLU A 112 3.67 3.94 5.62
N LEU A 113 3.57 3.56 4.35
CA LEU A 113 2.74 2.44 3.92
C LEU A 113 3.39 1.06 4.24
N PRO A 114 4.67 0.80 3.92
CA PRO A 114 5.32 -0.46 4.24
C PRO A 114 5.42 -0.83 5.72
N PHE A 115 5.80 0.10 6.57
CA PHE A 115 6.23 -0.16 7.94
C PHE A 115 5.37 0.56 8.98
N GLY A 116 4.39 1.35 8.55
CA GLY A 116 3.68 2.25 9.42
C GLY A 116 2.16 2.16 9.40
N TYR A 117 1.56 3.11 10.12
CA TYR A 117 0.12 3.23 10.35
C TYR A 117 -0.71 3.36 9.06
N ALA A 118 -0.20 4.02 8.02
CA ALA A 118 -0.90 4.11 6.73
C ALA A 118 -1.09 2.71 6.10
N GLY A 119 -0.13 1.80 6.29
CA GLY A 119 -0.26 0.40 5.88
C GLY A 119 -1.41 -0.33 6.56
N LEU A 120 -1.65 -0.03 7.84
CA LEU A 120 -2.79 -0.61 8.59
C LEU A 120 -4.12 -0.13 8.02
N LEU A 121 -4.27 1.17 7.72
CA LEU A 121 -5.48 1.70 7.07
C LEU A 121 -5.74 1.03 5.72
N TYR A 122 -4.70 0.84 4.91
CA TYR A 122 -4.84 0.12 3.64
C TYR A 122 -5.37 -1.31 3.85
N MET A 123 -4.83 -2.04 4.84
CA MET A 123 -5.27 -3.40 5.15
C MET A 123 -6.70 -3.44 5.67
N ILE A 124 -7.08 -2.55 6.60
CA ILE A 124 -8.44 -2.45 7.11
C ILE A 124 -9.43 -2.26 5.96
N ARG A 125 -9.23 -1.25 5.11
CA ARG A 125 -10.12 -1.02 3.95
C ARG A 125 -10.16 -2.20 2.97
N SER A 126 -9.01 -2.87 2.80
CA SER A 126 -8.95 -4.06 1.95
C SER A 126 -9.81 -5.18 2.55
N VAL A 127 -9.77 -5.40 3.86
CA VAL A 127 -10.60 -6.41 4.52
C VAL A 127 -12.08 -6.00 4.49
N GLU A 128 -12.41 -4.75 4.82
CA GLU A 128 -13.79 -4.22 4.76
C GLU A 128 -14.40 -4.38 3.37
N LYS A 129 -13.62 -4.24 2.30
CA LYS A 129 -14.09 -4.48 0.93
C LYS A 129 -14.48 -5.94 0.67
N TRP A 130 -13.78 -6.89 1.30
CA TRP A 130 -14.04 -8.33 1.15
C TRP A 130 -15.08 -8.85 2.15
N ARG A 131 -15.16 -8.22 3.31
CA ARG A 131 -15.99 -8.58 4.47
C ARG A 131 -16.68 -7.34 5.04
N PRO A 132 -17.65 -6.75 4.33
CA PRO A 132 -18.32 -5.52 4.79
C PRO A 132 -18.92 -5.62 6.19
N GLU A 133 -19.40 -6.81 6.56
CA GLU A 133 -20.01 -7.17 7.84
C GLU A 133 -19.12 -6.92 9.06
N ILE A 134 -17.79 -6.92 8.91
CA ILE A 134 -16.88 -6.67 10.04
C ILE A 134 -16.50 -5.20 10.21
N SER A 135 -16.92 -4.30 9.30
CA SER A 135 -16.46 -2.90 9.27
C SER A 135 -16.76 -2.14 10.57
N SER A 136 -17.91 -2.40 11.19
CA SER A 136 -18.29 -1.78 12.48
C SER A 136 -17.31 -2.15 13.59
N GLN A 137 -16.79 -3.40 13.59
CA GLN A 137 -15.86 -3.91 14.60
C GLN A 137 -14.47 -3.26 14.50
N LEU A 138 -14.13 -2.70 13.34
CA LEU A 138 -12.83 -2.05 13.07
C LEU A 138 -12.89 -0.53 13.18
N SER A 139 -14.09 0.06 13.31
CA SER A 139 -14.31 1.51 13.28
C SER A 139 -13.47 2.30 14.30
N THR A 140 -13.47 1.86 15.56
CA THR A 140 -12.69 2.51 16.64
C THR A 140 -11.19 2.45 16.40
N LEU A 141 -10.66 1.31 15.93
CA LEU A 141 -9.24 1.16 15.61
C LEU A 141 -8.85 2.04 14.43
N LYS A 142 -9.69 2.06 13.39
CA LYS A 142 -9.52 2.91 12.22
C LYS A 142 -9.44 4.39 12.61
N ALA A 143 -10.31 4.86 13.49
CA ALA A 143 -10.29 6.23 14.02
C ALA A 143 -8.99 6.53 14.79
N ARG A 144 -8.56 5.65 15.69
CA ARG A 144 -7.30 5.81 16.45
C ARG A 144 -6.06 5.87 15.53
N ILE A 145 -6.03 5.07 14.47
CA ILE A 145 -4.94 5.09 13.49
C ILE A 145 -4.95 6.40 12.69
N VAL A 146 -6.13 6.89 12.30
CA VAL A 146 -6.28 8.21 11.66
C VAL A 146 -5.78 9.32 12.59
N GLU A 147 -6.15 9.31 13.87
CA GLU A 147 -5.67 10.28 14.87
C GLU A 147 -4.15 10.28 14.99
N LYS A 148 -3.51 9.09 15.06
CA LYS A 148 -2.04 8.98 15.09
C LYS A 148 -1.40 9.59 13.84
N LEU A 149 -1.93 9.29 12.66
CA LEU A 149 -1.42 9.86 11.41
C LEU A 149 -1.57 11.39 11.35
N LEU A 150 -2.73 11.91 11.74
CA LEU A 150 -2.96 13.36 11.78
C LEU A 150 -2.07 14.04 12.83
N GLY A 151 -1.91 13.45 14.01
CA GLY A 151 -1.08 13.99 15.09
C GLY A 151 0.41 14.09 14.76
N ALA A 152 0.91 13.26 13.83
CA ALA A 152 2.28 13.31 13.33
C ALA A 152 2.46 14.18 12.08
N GLY A 153 1.37 14.64 11.47
CA GLY A 153 1.41 15.48 10.27
C GLY A 153 1.71 16.95 10.59
N PRO A 154 1.99 17.78 9.57
CA PRO A 154 2.14 17.43 8.16
C PRO A 154 3.55 16.92 7.80
N HIS A 155 4.45 16.79 8.79
CA HIS A 155 5.88 16.51 8.58
C HIS A 155 6.27 15.06 8.87
N TRP A 156 5.59 14.10 8.25
CA TRP A 156 5.93 12.68 8.39
C TRP A 156 7.35 12.34 7.90
N THR A 157 8.18 11.77 8.76
CA THR A 157 9.52 11.31 8.38
C THR A 157 9.60 9.79 8.41
N TRP A 158 10.49 9.25 7.58
CA TRP A 158 10.92 7.86 7.67
C TRP A 158 12.44 7.80 7.59
N ARG A 159 13.07 7.24 8.64
CA ARG A 159 14.54 7.26 8.82
C ARG A 159 15.11 8.67 8.73
N ASP A 160 14.50 9.59 9.47
CA ASP A 160 14.90 11.00 9.58
C ASP A 160 14.89 11.77 8.26
N LYS A 161 14.06 11.33 7.30
CA LYS A 161 13.96 11.91 5.97
C LYS A 161 12.52 12.17 5.56
N ARG A 162 12.27 13.29 4.86
CA ARG A 162 10.96 13.75 4.38
C ARG A 162 10.67 13.22 2.97
N TYR A 163 10.34 11.94 2.89
CA TYR A 163 9.87 11.35 1.65
C TYR A 163 8.51 11.92 1.24
N ILE A 164 8.31 12.12 -0.06
CA ILE A 164 7.03 12.62 -0.60
C ILE A 164 6.28 11.60 -1.46
N GLY A 165 6.93 10.49 -1.83
CA GLY A 165 6.39 9.47 -2.73
C GLY A 165 5.35 8.53 -2.09
N ALA A 166 4.72 7.69 -2.92
CA ALA A 166 3.53 6.92 -2.52
C ALA A 166 3.81 5.75 -1.55
N VAL A 167 5.06 5.30 -1.44
CA VAL A 167 5.43 4.18 -0.57
C VAL A 167 5.87 4.69 0.80
N HIS A 168 6.87 5.57 0.86
CA HIS A 168 7.46 6.03 2.12
C HIS A 168 7.03 7.44 2.56
N GLY A 169 6.19 8.13 1.79
CA GLY A 169 6.03 9.57 1.92
C GLY A 169 4.60 10.10 1.93
N ASP A 170 4.52 11.43 1.97
CA ASP A 170 3.30 12.19 2.21
C ASP A 170 2.15 11.81 1.28
N ILE A 171 2.35 11.70 -0.04
CA ILE A 171 1.24 11.40 -0.96
C ILE A 171 0.60 10.03 -0.67
N GLY A 172 1.42 9.05 -0.25
CA GLY A 172 0.95 7.72 0.14
C GLY A 172 0.10 7.77 1.40
N ILE A 173 0.55 8.53 2.41
CA ILE A 173 -0.14 8.73 3.69
C ILE A 173 -1.46 9.47 3.48
N LEU A 174 -1.44 10.60 2.76
CA LEU A 174 -2.63 11.39 2.43
C LEU A 174 -3.67 10.54 1.69
N THR A 175 -3.22 9.73 0.73
CA THR A 175 -4.11 8.79 0.02
C THR A 175 -4.76 7.80 0.98
N GLN A 176 -4.03 7.29 1.96
CA GLN A 176 -4.62 6.37 2.93
C GLN A 176 -5.62 7.06 3.87
N LEU A 177 -5.32 8.28 4.33
CA LEU A 177 -6.24 9.10 5.12
C LEU A 177 -7.54 9.38 4.36
N LEU A 178 -7.44 9.96 3.16
CA LEU A 178 -8.58 10.43 2.37
C LEU A 178 -9.50 9.32 1.88
N LEU A 179 -8.93 8.16 1.50
CA LEU A 179 -9.71 6.99 1.13
C LEU A 179 -10.31 6.27 2.34
N THR A 180 -9.84 6.56 3.56
CA THR A 180 -10.41 6.04 4.82
C THR A 180 -11.55 6.90 5.31
N ASP A 181 -11.38 8.23 5.29
CA ASP A 181 -12.41 9.20 5.60
C ASP A 181 -12.34 10.38 4.63
N ALA A 182 -13.31 10.43 3.71
CA ALA A 182 -13.42 11.49 2.72
C ALA A 182 -13.63 12.88 3.34
N LYS A 183 -14.15 12.97 4.57
CA LYS A 183 -14.33 14.25 5.27
C LYS A 183 -13.00 14.93 5.58
N LEU A 184 -11.90 14.19 5.63
CA LEU A 184 -10.57 14.76 5.79
C LEU A 184 -10.14 15.65 4.62
N ALA A 185 -10.86 15.64 3.50
CA ALA A 185 -10.66 16.59 2.41
C ALA A 185 -10.94 18.05 2.79
N THR A 186 -11.68 18.32 3.89
CA THR A 186 -11.88 19.66 4.45
C THR A 186 -10.90 19.99 5.59
N ASN A 187 -10.06 19.05 6.02
CA ASN A 187 -9.05 19.29 7.05
C ASN A 187 -7.91 20.15 6.49
N SER A 188 -7.61 21.28 7.13
CA SER A 188 -6.62 22.25 6.65
C SER A 188 -5.21 21.67 6.50
N MET A 189 -4.76 20.84 7.43
CA MET A 189 -3.45 20.18 7.35
C MET A 189 -3.36 19.25 6.14
N VAL A 190 -4.39 18.43 5.91
CA VAL A 190 -4.46 17.50 4.77
C VAL A 190 -4.45 18.27 3.44
N ARG A 191 -5.29 19.31 3.34
CA ARG A 191 -5.38 20.18 2.15
C ARG A 191 -4.07 20.89 1.86
N ASN A 192 -3.48 21.54 2.87
CA ASN A 192 -2.21 22.26 2.72
C ASN A 192 -1.06 21.31 2.37
N SER A 193 -1.08 20.08 2.89
CA SER A 193 -0.09 19.06 2.52
C SER A 193 -0.22 18.65 1.05
N LEU A 194 -1.45 18.44 0.55
CA LEU A 194 -1.69 18.16 -0.87
C LEU A 194 -1.29 19.34 -1.75
N ASP A 195 -1.67 20.56 -1.38
CA ASP A 195 -1.32 21.78 -2.12
C ASP A 195 0.20 21.94 -2.27
N ARG A 196 0.94 21.76 -1.17
CA ARG A 196 2.40 21.75 -1.15
C ARG A 196 2.98 20.71 -2.10
N LEU A 197 2.45 19.49 -2.10
CA LEU A 197 2.89 18.43 -2.99
C LEU A 197 2.66 18.76 -4.47
N LEU A 198 1.56 19.43 -4.82
CA LEU A 198 1.30 19.90 -6.18
C LEU A 198 2.31 21.00 -6.59
N VAL A 199 2.67 21.90 -5.67
CA VAL A 199 3.68 22.94 -5.91
C VAL A 199 5.09 22.34 -6.08
N LEU A 200 5.40 21.23 -5.42
CA LEU A 200 6.68 20.54 -5.55
C LEU A 200 6.84 19.77 -6.87
N GLN A 201 5.83 19.73 -7.74
CA GLN A 201 5.97 19.12 -9.06
C GLN A 201 6.99 19.91 -9.89
N ARG A 202 7.94 19.19 -10.47
CA ARG A 202 8.99 19.77 -11.33
C ARG A 202 8.43 20.12 -12.71
N ASP A 203 9.14 20.99 -13.42
CA ASP A 203 8.81 21.38 -14.80
C ASP A 203 8.80 20.20 -15.78
N ASP A 204 9.54 19.12 -15.48
CA ASP A 204 9.53 17.88 -16.28
C ASP A 204 8.36 16.94 -15.95
N GLY A 205 7.44 17.37 -15.08
CA GLY A 205 6.25 16.63 -14.66
C GLY A 205 6.49 15.61 -13.56
N ASN A 206 7.74 15.39 -13.13
CA ASN A 206 8.08 14.44 -12.07
C ASN A 206 8.12 15.09 -10.68
N TRP A 207 8.30 14.27 -9.64
CA TRP A 207 8.59 14.72 -8.28
C TRP A 207 9.95 14.18 -7.82
N ASN A 208 10.58 14.93 -6.93
CA ASN A 208 11.76 14.43 -6.22
C ASN A 208 11.38 13.30 -5.26
N THR A 209 12.38 12.57 -4.79
CA THR A 209 12.16 11.52 -3.78
C THR A 209 11.79 12.10 -2.42
N LYS A 210 12.34 13.28 -2.10
CA LYS A 210 12.24 13.98 -0.81
C LYS A 210 12.16 15.49 -1.01
N ASP A 211 11.80 16.21 0.03
CA ASP A 211 11.71 17.69 0.04
C ASP A 211 12.66 18.37 1.06
N ASP A 212 13.48 17.60 1.76
CA ASP A 212 14.42 18.06 2.81
C ASP A 212 15.91 17.84 2.46
N ASP A 213 16.20 17.35 1.25
CA ASP A 213 17.53 16.89 0.85
C ASP A 213 18.01 17.66 -0.39
N ASP A 214 19.10 18.42 -0.23
CA ASP A 214 19.77 19.13 -1.35
C ASP A 214 20.42 18.15 -2.33
N ALA A 215 20.73 16.91 -1.89
CA ALA A 215 21.20 15.85 -2.76
C ALA A 215 20.02 15.26 -3.53
N ARG A 216 19.66 15.94 -4.62
CA ARG A 216 18.65 15.47 -5.57
C ARG A 216 19.11 14.12 -6.14
N TYR A 217 18.51 13.04 -5.66
CA TYR A 217 18.48 11.79 -6.43
C TYR A 217 17.50 12.03 -7.59
N ASP A 218 18.02 12.71 -8.61
CA ASP A 218 17.25 13.19 -9.73
C ASP A 218 16.79 12.01 -10.60
N GLY A 219 15.50 12.03 -10.98
CA GLY A 219 15.01 11.22 -12.10
C GLY A 219 14.47 9.82 -11.77
N LEU A 220 14.17 9.49 -10.50
CA LEU A 220 13.38 8.29 -10.24
C LEU A 220 11.95 8.48 -10.75
N VAL A 221 11.54 7.62 -11.69
CA VAL A 221 10.17 7.53 -12.23
C VAL A 221 9.64 6.16 -11.84
N GLN A 222 9.20 6.03 -10.58
CA GLN A 222 8.83 4.75 -9.96
C GLN A 222 7.56 4.93 -9.10
N VAL A 223 6.83 3.86 -8.83
CA VAL A 223 5.67 3.90 -7.92
C VAL A 223 6.10 4.30 -6.51
N CYS A 224 7.26 3.83 -6.04
CA CYS A 224 7.78 4.25 -4.74
C CYS A 224 8.21 5.72 -4.69
N HIS A 225 8.83 6.23 -5.76
CA HIS A 225 9.41 7.57 -5.81
C HIS A 225 9.21 8.17 -7.21
N GLY A 226 8.43 9.25 -7.28
CA GLY A 226 8.18 10.01 -8.51
C GLY A 226 6.77 9.84 -9.09
N ALA A 227 6.63 10.28 -10.33
CA ALA A 227 5.38 10.47 -11.06
C ALA A 227 4.41 9.28 -11.00
N PRO A 228 4.81 8.01 -11.19
CA PRO A 228 3.87 6.88 -11.15
C PRO A 228 3.09 6.78 -9.83
N GLY A 229 3.77 6.94 -8.69
CA GLY A 229 3.12 6.89 -7.38
C GLY A 229 2.16 8.06 -7.16
N PHE A 230 2.53 9.25 -7.66
CA PHE A 230 1.68 10.44 -7.60
C PHE A 230 0.44 10.30 -8.46
N VAL A 231 0.57 9.85 -9.72
CA VAL A 231 -0.58 9.62 -10.62
C VAL A 231 -1.59 8.66 -9.98
N LEU A 232 -1.12 7.51 -9.49
CA LEU A 232 -1.97 6.52 -8.83
C LEU A 232 -2.72 7.07 -7.63
N SER A 233 -2.09 7.98 -6.89
CA SER A 233 -2.65 8.61 -5.69
C SER A 233 -3.66 9.70 -6.05
N LEU A 234 -3.24 10.66 -6.89
CA LEU A 234 -4.04 11.81 -7.32
C LEU A 234 -5.32 11.37 -8.02
N MET A 235 -5.25 10.41 -8.95
CA MET A 235 -6.44 9.86 -9.62
C MET A 235 -7.48 9.27 -8.65
N ARG A 236 -7.07 8.82 -7.47
CA ARG A 236 -7.97 8.21 -6.47
C ARG A 236 -8.61 9.23 -5.54
N ILE A 237 -7.95 10.37 -5.33
CA ILE A 237 -8.40 11.39 -4.38
C ILE A 237 -8.94 12.65 -5.06
N GLN A 238 -8.70 12.86 -6.36
CA GLN A 238 -9.09 14.06 -7.13
C GLN A 238 -10.54 14.49 -6.86
N ARG A 239 -11.49 13.55 -6.97
CA ARG A 239 -12.93 13.81 -6.76
C ARG A 239 -13.29 14.39 -5.39
N LEU A 240 -12.38 14.35 -4.41
CA LEU A 240 -12.57 14.88 -3.07
C LEU A 240 -12.21 16.38 -2.99
N PHE A 241 -11.57 16.94 -4.01
CA PHE A 241 -11.10 18.33 -4.07
C PHE A 241 -11.62 19.01 -5.35
N PRO A 242 -12.95 19.22 -5.49
CA PRO A 242 -13.52 19.84 -6.69
C PRO A 242 -12.98 21.26 -6.95
N ASP A 243 -12.51 21.95 -5.91
CA ASP A 243 -11.89 23.27 -6.02
C ASP A 243 -10.41 23.25 -6.48
N MET A 244 -9.79 22.07 -6.47
CA MET A 244 -8.42 21.84 -6.94
C MET A 244 -8.36 20.97 -8.20
N ASP A 245 -9.52 20.68 -8.82
CA ASP A 245 -9.66 19.68 -9.88
C ASP A 245 -8.72 19.93 -11.07
N ASP A 246 -8.79 21.13 -11.66
CA ASP A 246 -7.93 21.55 -12.78
C ASP A 246 -6.43 21.44 -12.45
N ARG A 247 -6.04 21.75 -11.20
CA ARG A 247 -4.64 21.70 -10.76
C ARG A 247 -4.17 20.26 -10.61
N ILE A 248 -5.02 19.39 -10.07
CA ILE A 248 -4.73 17.96 -9.94
C ILE A 248 -4.67 17.30 -11.31
N GLU A 249 -5.62 17.60 -12.20
CA GLU A 249 -5.65 17.08 -13.57
C GLU A 249 -4.39 17.49 -14.35
N LYS A 250 -4.03 18.78 -14.31
CA LYS A 250 -2.79 19.27 -14.92
C LYS A 250 -1.56 18.54 -14.38
N ALA A 251 -1.49 18.33 -13.07
CA ALA A 251 -0.37 17.62 -12.45
C ALA A 251 -0.30 16.16 -12.92
N ILE A 252 -1.44 15.47 -13.01
CA ILE A 252 -1.52 14.10 -13.54
C ILE A 252 -1.05 14.04 -14.99
N ASP A 253 -1.46 14.98 -15.83
CA ASP A 253 -1.09 14.97 -17.26
C ASP A 253 0.39 15.22 -17.49
N MET A 254 0.97 16.19 -16.78
CA MET A 254 2.43 16.41 -16.79
C MET A 254 3.18 15.16 -16.32
N ALA A 255 2.69 14.51 -15.26
CA ALA A 255 3.27 13.28 -14.73
C ALA A 255 3.20 12.12 -15.72
N ARG A 256 2.08 11.96 -16.44
CA ARG A 256 1.93 10.96 -17.50
C ARG A 256 2.92 11.17 -18.64
N GLN A 257 3.18 12.42 -19.03
CA GLN A 257 4.22 12.74 -20.03
C GLN A 257 5.61 12.35 -19.53
N ALA A 258 5.92 12.60 -18.25
CA ALA A 258 7.17 12.17 -17.64
C ALA A 258 7.32 10.64 -17.65
N ILE A 259 6.26 9.91 -17.30
CA ILE A 259 6.21 8.45 -17.35
C ILE A 259 6.38 7.93 -18.78
N TRP A 260 5.72 8.55 -19.76
CA TRP A 260 5.88 8.17 -21.16
C TRP A 260 7.33 8.32 -21.65
N LYS A 261 7.99 9.41 -21.27
CA LYS A 261 9.37 9.71 -21.68
C LYS A 261 10.43 8.86 -20.95
N LEU A 262 10.23 8.58 -19.65
CA LEU A 262 11.28 8.08 -18.75
C LEU A 262 10.87 6.84 -17.93
N GLY A 263 9.62 6.37 -18.05
CA GLY A 263 9.06 5.28 -17.25
C GLY A 263 9.46 3.87 -17.70
N LEU A 264 10.14 3.72 -18.84
CA LEU A 264 10.74 2.45 -19.25
C LEU A 264 12.08 2.25 -18.52
N LEU A 265 12.01 1.59 -17.36
CA LEU A 265 13.16 1.38 -16.50
C LEU A 265 14.04 0.23 -17.00
N ARG A 266 15.36 0.34 -16.78
CA ARG A 266 16.34 -0.72 -17.09
C ARG A 266 16.28 -1.91 -16.11
N LYS A 267 15.56 -1.77 -15.00
CA LYS A 267 15.39 -2.82 -13.99
C LYS A 267 14.42 -3.89 -14.48
N GLU A 268 14.51 -5.07 -13.88
CA GLU A 268 13.56 -6.16 -14.12
C GLU A 268 12.10 -5.70 -13.89
N PRO A 269 11.13 -6.24 -14.66
CA PRO A 269 9.73 -5.91 -14.50
C PRO A 269 9.22 -6.19 -13.08
N CYS A 270 8.76 -5.15 -12.39
CA CYS A 270 8.13 -5.27 -11.08
C CYS A 270 7.14 -4.10 -10.86
N ILE A 271 6.34 -4.19 -9.80
CA ILE A 271 5.32 -3.16 -9.48
C ILE A 271 5.92 -1.94 -8.79
N CYS A 272 6.89 -2.11 -7.89
CA CYS A 272 7.35 -0.99 -7.04
C CYS A 272 8.20 0.03 -7.82
N HIS A 273 9.09 -0.46 -8.68
CA HIS A 273 10.06 0.33 -9.42
C HIS A 273 10.49 -0.35 -10.71
N GLY A 274 9.48 -0.81 -11.47
CA GLY A 274 9.64 -1.46 -12.76
C GLY A 274 8.51 -1.06 -13.71
N ILE A 275 8.59 -1.53 -14.95
CA ILE A 275 7.65 -1.16 -16.03
C ILE A 275 6.19 -1.47 -15.68
N LEU A 276 5.93 -2.57 -14.97
CA LEU A 276 4.56 -3.00 -14.62
C LEU A 276 3.87 -2.00 -13.70
N GLY A 277 4.59 -1.43 -12.73
CA GLY A 277 4.06 -0.39 -11.86
C GLY A 277 3.84 0.94 -12.58
N ASN A 278 4.77 1.28 -13.48
CA ASN A 278 4.71 2.52 -14.25
C ASN A 278 3.60 2.54 -15.30
N ALA A 279 3.06 1.36 -15.66
CA ALA A 279 1.96 1.21 -16.63
C ALA A 279 0.55 1.25 -15.98
N LEU A 280 0.45 1.35 -14.66
CA LEU A 280 -0.83 1.42 -13.92
C LEU A 280 -1.44 2.83 -13.95
#